data_AF-A0A9X1RWC6-F1
#
_entry.id   AF-A0A9X1RWC6-F1
#
_cell.length_a   1.000
_cell.length_b   1.000
_cell.length_c   1.000
_cell.angle_alpha   90.00
_cell.angle_beta   90.00
_cell.angle_gamma   90.00
#
_symmetry.space_group_name_H-M   'P 1'
#
loop_
_entity.id
_entity.type
_entity.pdbx_description
1 polymer ?
#
loop_
_entity_poly.entity_id
_entity_poly.type
_entity_poly.pdbx_seq_one_letter_code
_entity_poly.pdbx_strand_id
1 'polypeptide(L)'
;MHSESRHRASETSRTKERQDTIGVSSKRALQVAVGELADIRGDSVAAVARELVADGFEEFEKRSRCESPTKLLLNYESRLSALDGDDTVQWMVRLSRRLSIRLKLTAKEYGKSSSQLVAMCMADSLSRQQRLAESAATETELVLARAAVAAVKGPKVRRLAVEVGIGSYAPLVSGMLAGTIETPPKLLDAISASLDVSRIALKQVLAESFEESAVPAFKSEHVKPHVHLEPQKWEDAVRSLALSDDETTRLMKFKD
;
A
#
# COMPACT_ATOMS: atom_id res chain seq x y z
N MET A 1 -57.60 14.40 -6.68
CA MET A 1 -56.91 13.20 -6.18
C MET A 1 -56.11 12.64 -7.36
N HIS A 2 -54.88 13.08 -7.65
CA HIS A 2 -53.59 12.77 -7.00
C HIS A 2 -53.25 11.27 -6.93
N SER A 3 -52.32 10.85 -7.79
CA SER A 3 -51.28 9.80 -7.65
C SER A 3 -50.79 9.48 -9.08
N GLU A 4 -49.79 10.16 -9.65
CA GLU A 4 -48.34 10.11 -9.42
C GLU A 4 -47.67 8.71 -9.54
N SER A 5 -46.74 8.66 -10.49
CA SER A 5 -45.50 7.85 -10.49
C SER A 5 -45.64 6.38 -10.96
N ARG A 6 -44.88 5.89 -11.94
CA ARG A 6 -43.44 6.11 -12.14
C ARG A 6 -43.05 6.09 -13.61
N HIS A 7 -42.36 7.16 -13.99
CA HIS A 7 -41.35 7.18 -15.03
C HIS A 7 -40.52 5.89 -15.06
N ARG A 8 -40.63 5.13 -16.15
CA ARG A 8 -39.51 4.33 -16.65
C ARG A 8 -38.69 5.24 -17.55
N ALA A 9 -38.08 6.26 -16.94
CA ALA A 9 -37.11 7.10 -17.62
C ALA A 9 -35.92 6.21 -17.95
N SER A 10 -35.67 6.12 -19.24
CA SER A 10 -34.53 5.50 -19.91
C SER A 10 -33.24 5.55 -19.10
N GLU A 11 -32.50 4.46 -19.16
CA GLU A 11 -31.04 4.41 -19.06
C GLU A 11 -30.43 5.70 -19.62
N THR A 12 -30.10 6.63 -18.73
CA THR A 12 -29.39 7.85 -19.10
C THR A 12 -27.97 7.44 -19.41
N SER A 13 -27.72 7.26 -20.71
CA SER A 13 -26.44 7.36 -21.39
C SER A 13 -25.30 7.87 -20.49
N ARG A 14 -24.44 6.97 -20.02
CA ARG A 14 -23.09 7.30 -19.57
C ARG A 14 -22.35 7.91 -20.77
N THR A 15 -22.47 9.21 -20.98
CA THR A 15 -21.70 9.94 -21.97
C THR A 15 -20.23 9.74 -21.62
N LYS A 16 -19.49 9.09 -22.54
CA LYS A 16 -18.04 8.88 -22.45
C LYS A 16 -17.41 10.21 -22.10
N GLU A 17 -16.73 10.28 -20.95
CA GLU A 17 -16.12 11.52 -20.47
C GLU A 17 -15.23 12.10 -21.57
N ARG A 18 -15.38 13.40 -21.85
CA ARG A 18 -14.61 14.07 -22.90
C ARG A 18 -13.12 14.05 -22.54
N GLN A 19 -12.32 13.43 -23.39
CA GLN A 19 -10.88 13.33 -23.23
C GLN A 19 -10.17 14.33 -24.14
N ASP A 20 -9.10 14.93 -23.62
CA ASP A 20 -8.17 15.74 -24.38
C ASP A 20 -6.91 14.93 -24.66
N THR A 21 -6.31 15.12 -25.83
CA THR A 21 -5.05 14.44 -26.17
C THR A 21 -3.86 15.36 -25.95
N ILE A 22 -2.82 14.83 -25.31
CA ILE A 22 -1.49 15.45 -25.20
C ILE A 22 -0.51 14.56 -25.95
N GLY A 23 0.21 15.12 -26.92
CA GLY A 23 1.36 14.47 -27.53
C GLY A 23 2.54 14.51 -26.56
N VAL A 24 3.08 13.34 -26.24
CA VAL A 24 4.16 13.16 -25.29
C VAL A 24 5.38 12.70 -26.05
N SER A 25 6.48 13.44 -25.93
CA SER A 25 7.83 13.00 -26.28
C SER A 25 8.51 12.49 -25.00
N SER A 26 8.95 11.23 -25.01
CA SER A 26 9.63 10.60 -23.88
C SER A 26 10.70 9.62 -24.35
N LYS A 27 11.59 9.19 -23.44
CA LYS A 27 12.47 8.05 -23.70
C LYS A 27 11.65 6.81 -24.06
N ARG A 28 12.17 5.97 -24.97
CA ARG A 28 11.54 4.70 -25.37
C ARG A 28 11.36 3.77 -24.17
N ALA A 29 12.31 3.76 -23.23
CA ALA A 29 12.21 2.98 -22.00
C ALA A 29 10.94 3.29 -21.18
N LEU A 30 10.47 4.55 -21.16
CA LEU A 30 9.21 4.88 -20.49
C LEU A 30 8.02 4.20 -21.16
N GLN A 31 7.96 4.25 -22.49
CA GLN A 31 6.88 3.62 -23.25
C GLN A 31 6.89 2.10 -23.08
N VAL A 32 8.07 1.48 -23.11
CA VAL A 32 8.26 0.04 -22.89
C VAL A 32 7.78 -0.35 -21.49
N ALA A 33 8.24 0.35 -20.45
CA ALA A 33 7.87 0.01 -19.07
C ALA A 33 6.37 0.21 -18.79
N VAL A 34 5.72 1.20 -19.41
CA VAL A 34 4.26 1.33 -19.35
C VAL A 34 3.57 0.18 -20.09
N GLY A 35 4.16 -0.31 -21.20
CA GLY A 35 3.73 -1.51 -21.91
C GLY A 35 3.78 -2.76 -21.04
N GLU A 36 4.93 -3.03 -20.43
CA GLU A 36 5.13 -4.15 -19.53
C GLU A 36 4.16 -4.12 -18.34
N LEU A 37 3.96 -2.93 -17.75
CA LEU A 37 2.99 -2.77 -16.66
C LEU A 37 1.54 -3.05 -17.12
N ALA A 38 1.20 -2.67 -18.35
CA ALA A 38 -0.11 -2.96 -18.93
C ALA A 38 -0.31 -4.47 -19.15
N ASP A 39 0.71 -5.17 -19.64
CA ASP A 39 0.69 -6.63 -19.81
C ASP A 39 0.53 -7.34 -18.46
N ILE A 40 1.28 -6.92 -17.43
CA ILE A 40 1.17 -7.45 -16.06
C ILE A 40 -0.24 -7.27 -15.50
N ARG A 41 -0.88 -6.13 -15.77
CA ARG A 41 -2.23 -5.80 -15.27
C ARG A 41 -3.37 -6.37 -16.12
N GLY A 42 -3.07 -6.92 -17.30
CA GLY A 42 -4.10 -7.30 -18.27
C GLY A 42 -4.94 -6.10 -18.75
N ASP A 43 -4.36 -4.90 -18.79
CA ASP A 43 -5.02 -3.67 -19.23
C ASP A 43 -4.33 -3.09 -20.48
N SER A 44 -4.91 -2.06 -21.09
CA SER A 44 -4.33 -1.36 -22.23
C SER A 44 -3.28 -0.34 -21.80
N VAL A 45 -2.22 -0.21 -22.61
CA VAL A 45 -1.18 0.83 -22.46
C VAL A 45 -1.79 2.23 -22.29
N ALA A 46 -2.87 2.53 -23.01
CA ALA A 46 -3.57 3.81 -22.91
C ALA A 46 -4.33 3.99 -21.59
N ALA A 47 -4.83 2.92 -20.96
CA ALA A 47 -5.43 3.01 -19.63
C ALA A 47 -4.36 3.24 -18.56
N VAL A 48 -3.31 2.42 -18.56
CA VAL A 48 -2.20 2.53 -17.62
C VAL A 48 -1.50 3.88 -17.72
N ALA A 49 -1.21 4.38 -18.92
CA ALA A 49 -0.62 5.70 -19.10
C ALA A 49 -1.49 6.82 -18.48
N ARG A 50 -2.81 6.76 -18.63
CA ARG A 50 -3.72 7.75 -18.04
C ARG A 50 -3.72 7.70 -16.52
N GLU A 51 -3.70 6.50 -15.95
CA GLU A 51 -3.63 6.27 -14.51
C GLU A 51 -2.32 6.80 -13.94
N LEU A 52 -1.17 6.43 -14.52
CA LEU A 52 0.15 6.89 -14.07
C LEU A 52 0.28 8.41 -14.14
N VAL A 53 -0.28 9.07 -15.16
CA VAL A 53 -0.31 10.53 -15.22
C VAL A 53 -1.15 11.12 -14.11
N ALA A 54 -2.34 10.56 -13.86
CA ALA A 54 -3.25 11.05 -12.83
C ALA A 54 -2.62 10.91 -11.44
N ASP A 55 -2.11 9.73 -11.11
CA ASP A 55 -1.43 9.42 -9.84
C ASP A 55 -0.16 10.28 -9.66
N GLY A 56 0.67 10.37 -10.69
CA GLY A 56 1.88 11.20 -10.69
C GLY A 56 1.59 12.68 -10.43
N PHE A 57 0.52 13.21 -11.05
CA PHE A 57 0.12 14.60 -10.91
C PHE A 57 -0.56 14.89 -9.57
N GLU A 58 -1.43 14.00 -9.09
CA GLU A 58 -2.06 14.13 -7.78
C GLU A 58 -1.03 14.14 -6.65
N GLU A 59 -0.02 13.25 -6.73
CA GLU A 59 1.06 13.23 -5.75
C GLU A 59 1.90 14.52 -5.81
N PHE A 60 2.15 15.06 -7.00
CA PHE A 60 2.83 16.35 -7.15
C PHE A 60 2.04 17.46 -6.45
N GLU A 61 0.72 17.55 -6.68
CA GLU A 61 -0.14 18.57 -6.06
C GLU A 61 -0.31 18.40 -4.56
N LYS A 62 -0.23 17.16 -4.05
CA LYS A 62 -0.25 16.88 -2.63
C LYS A 62 1.04 17.35 -1.97
N ARG A 63 2.19 16.98 -2.54
CA ARG A 63 3.51 17.30 -1.98
C ARG A 63 3.87 18.77 -2.12
N SER A 64 3.42 19.44 -3.18
CA SER A 64 3.68 20.87 -3.40
C SER A 64 3.09 21.78 -2.33
N ARG A 65 2.17 21.27 -1.50
CA ARG A 65 1.62 21.99 -0.33
C ARG A 65 2.60 22.09 0.83
N CYS A 66 3.58 21.19 0.90
CA CYS A 66 4.51 21.08 2.02
C CYS A 66 5.98 21.16 1.58
N GLU A 67 6.26 20.99 0.29
CA GLU A 67 7.59 21.00 -0.30
C GLU A 67 7.68 22.03 -1.43
N SER A 68 8.89 22.54 -1.71
CA SER A 68 9.12 23.45 -2.82
C SER A 68 8.75 22.79 -4.17
N PRO A 69 7.81 23.34 -4.95
CA PRO A 69 7.41 22.77 -6.23
C PRO A 69 8.57 22.63 -7.22
N THR A 70 9.49 23.59 -7.23
CA THR A 70 10.70 23.53 -8.06
C THR A 70 11.59 22.34 -7.70
N LYS A 71 11.81 22.08 -6.40
CA LYS A 71 12.59 20.91 -5.96
C LYS A 71 11.87 19.61 -6.31
N LEU A 72 10.55 19.56 -6.18
CA LEU A 72 9.75 18.40 -6.58
C LEU A 72 9.88 18.12 -8.08
N LEU A 73 9.77 19.14 -8.92
CA LEU A 73 9.93 18.99 -10.37
C LEU A 73 11.33 18.52 -10.75
N LEU A 74 12.39 19.00 -10.09
CA LEU A 74 13.76 18.49 -10.30
C LEU A 74 13.87 17.01 -9.95
N ASN A 75 13.23 16.55 -8.88
CA ASN A 75 13.18 15.13 -8.53
C ASN A 75 12.43 14.29 -9.58
N TYR A 76 11.33 14.81 -10.11
CA TYR A 76 10.56 14.13 -11.17
C TYR A 76 11.38 14.05 -12.47
N GLU A 77 12.08 15.12 -12.82
CA GLU A 77 12.95 15.20 -13.99
C GLU A 77 14.15 14.25 -13.85
N SER A 78 14.72 14.15 -12.65
CA SER A 78 15.76 13.17 -12.33
C SER A 78 15.27 11.74 -12.55
N ARG A 79 14.06 11.38 -12.08
CA ARG A 79 13.47 10.04 -12.31
C ARG A 79 13.24 9.74 -13.78
N LEU A 80 12.70 10.70 -14.53
CA LEU A 80 12.53 10.55 -15.98
C LEU A 80 13.89 10.38 -16.69
N SER A 81 14.92 11.08 -16.22
CA SER A 81 16.27 11.02 -16.79
C SER A 81 16.99 9.71 -16.47
N ALA A 82 16.71 9.12 -15.31
CA ALA A 82 17.27 7.86 -14.85
C ALA A 82 16.78 6.63 -15.62
N LEU A 83 15.74 6.76 -16.47
CA LEU A 83 15.33 5.69 -17.36
C LEU A 83 16.41 5.43 -18.42
N ASP A 84 16.63 4.16 -18.74
CA ASP A 84 17.67 3.73 -19.66
C ASP A 84 17.46 4.21 -21.10
N GLY A 85 18.58 4.40 -21.80
CA GLY A 85 18.62 4.76 -23.21
C GLY A 85 18.33 6.25 -23.51
N ASP A 86 18.68 6.64 -24.73
CA ASP A 86 18.55 8.02 -25.25
C ASP A 86 17.52 8.13 -26.39
N ASP A 87 17.04 6.99 -26.91
CA ASP A 87 16.01 6.95 -27.94
C ASP A 87 14.73 7.59 -27.45
N THR A 88 14.20 8.53 -28.22
CA THR A 88 12.92 9.19 -27.90
C THR A 88 11.81 8.71 -28.83
N VAL A 89 10.59 8.68 -28.29
CA VAL A 89 9.38 8.29 -28.99
C VAL A 89 8.28 9.32 -28.74
N GLN A 90 7.45 9.54 -29.75
CA GLN A 90 6.24 10.34 -29.63
C GLN A 90 5.01 9.44 -29.54
N TRP A 91 4.14 9.71 -28.58
CA TRP A 91 2.92 8.95 -28.36
C TRP A 91 1.84 9.81 -27.71
N MET A 92 0.58 9.38 -27.88
CA MET A 92 -0.59 10.18 -27.53
C MET A 92 -1.21 9.69 -26.23
N VAL A 93 -1.27 10.55 -25.22
CA VAL A 93 -1.94 10.26 -23.95
C VAL A 93 -3.25 11.05 -23.87
N ARG A 94 -4.37 10.34 -23.66
CA ARG A 94 -5.71 10.92 -23.63
C ARG A 94 -6.19 11.15 -22.20
N LEU A 95 -6.17 12.36 -21.68
CA LEU A 95 -6.52 12.63 -20.29
C LEU A 95 -7.97 13.14 -20.17
N SER A 96 -8.58 13.04 -18.99
CA SER A 96 -9.82 13.77 -18.74
C SER A 96 -9.58 15.27 -18.95
N ARG A 97 -10.59 15.99 -19.45
CA ARG A 97 -10.46 17.43 -19.71
C ARG A 97 -9.99 18.20 -18.47
N ARG A 98 -10.49 17.84 -17.28
CA ARG A 98 -10.09 18.45 -16.00
C ARG A 98 -8.60 18.26 -15.73
N LEU A 99 -8.09 17.05 -15.87
CA LEU A 99 -6.67 16.73 -15.65
C LEU A 99 -5.78 17.42 -16.69
N SER A 100 -6.17 17.38 -17.97
CA SER A 100 -5.50 18.07 -19.08
C SER A 100 -5.33 19.57 -18.83
N ILE A 101 -6.39 20.25 -18.38
CA ILE A 101 -6.34 21.69 -18.08
C ILE A 101 -5.38 21.98 -16.93
N ARG A 102 -5.48 21.24 -15.83
CA ARG A 102 -4.62 21.45 -14.64
C ARG A 102 -3.15 21.22 -14.97
N LEU A 103 -2.83 20.12 -15.65
CA LEU A 103 -1.48 19.83 -16.13
C LEU A 103 -0.93 20.95 -17.01
N LYS A 104 -1.72 21.47 -17.96
CA LYS A 104 -1.29 22.56 -18.84
C LYS A 104 -1.01 23.85 -18.07
N LEU A 105 -1.87 24.19 -17.10
CA LEU A 105 -1.68 25.37 -16.25
C LEU A 105 -0.44 25.22 -15.37
N THR A 106 -0.27 24.07 -14.70
CA THR A 106 0.90 23.78 -13.87
C THR A 106 2.18 23.74 -14.69
N ALA A 107 2.17 23.13 -15.88
CA ALA A 107 3.33 23.14 -16.77
C ALA A 107 3.72 24.58 -17.12
N LYS A 108 2.74 25.44 -17.46
CA LYS A 108 2.96 26.86 -17.73
C LYS A 108 3.51 27.61 -16.51
N GLU A 109 2.94 27.39 -15.33
CA GLU A 109 3.36 28.01 -14.07
C GLU A 109 4.84 27.78 -13.77
N TYR A 110 5.33 26.56 -14.03
CA TYR A 110 6.71 26.17 -13.74
C TYR A 110 7.63 26.15 -14.96
N GLY A 111 7.24 26.77 -16.08
CA GLY A 111 8.08 26.87 -17.28
C GLY A 111 8.41 25.53 -17.94
N LYS A 112 7.55 24.53 -17.79
CA LYS A 112 7.67 23.20 -18.41
C LYS A 112 6.68 23.07 -19.58
N SER A 113 6.98 22.18 -20.52
CA SER A 113 5.99 21.80 -21.54
C SER A 113 4.99 20.80 -20.97
N SER A 114 3.76 20.77 -21.50
CA SER A 114 2.77 19.76 -21.08
C SER A 114 3.23 18.34 -21.36
N SER A 115 3.96 18.12 -22.47
CA SER A 115 4.61 16.85 -22.79
C SER A 115 5.58 16.43 -21.69
N GLN A 116 6.48 17.33 -21.29
CA GLN A 116 7.50 17.05 -20.28
C GLN A 116 6.87 16.75 -18.92
N LEU A 117 5.87 17.54 -18.49
CA LEU A 117 5.20 17.30 -17.21
C LEU A 117 4.45 15.96 -17.21
N VAL A 118 3.78 15.60 -18.32
CA VAL A 118 3.12 14.29 -18.46
C VAL A 118 4.12 13.13 -18.37
N ALA A 119 5.25 13.21 -19.07
CA ALA A 119 6.30 12.19 -19.00
C ALA A 119 6.90 12.09 -17.59
N MET A 120 7.14 13.23 -16.93
CA MET A 120 7.60 13.31 -15.55
C MET A 120 6.63 12.64 -14.58
N CYS A 121 5.33 12.93 -14.67
CA CYS A 121 4.31 12.29 -13.83
C CYS A 121 4.26 10.77 -14.03
N MET A 122 4.33 10.29 -15.28
CA MET A 122 4.36 8.84 -15.55
C MET A 122 5.60 8.17 -14.96
N ALA A 123 6.78 8.71 -15.22
CA ALA A 123 8.03 8.15 -14.70
C ALA A 123 8.06 8.13 -13.17
N ASP A 124 7.59 9.19 -12.54
CA ASP A 124 7.51 9.32 -11.09
C ASP A 124 6.53 8.32 -10.46
N SER A 125 5.32 8.16 -11.03
CA SER A 125 4.33 7.17 -10.60
C SER A 125 4.84 5.74 -10.79
N LEU A 126 5.42 5.43 -11.96
CA LEU A 126 6.02 4.13 -12.24
C LEU A 126 7.14 3.79 -11.24
N SER A 127 8.04 4.74 -10.97
CA SER A 127 9.12 4.58 -9.98
C SER A 127 8.59 4.39 -8.55
N ARG A 128 7.42 4.95 -8.21
CA ARG A 128 6.76 4.67 -6.93
C ARG A 128 6.19 3.27 -6.90
N GLN A 129 5.50 2.85 -7.95
CA GLN A 129 4.90 1.51 -8.03
C GLN A 129 5.97 0.42 -8.00
N GLN A 130 7.09 0.60 -8.70
CA GLN A 130 8.23 -0.32 -8.64
C GLN A 130 8.81 -0.39 -7.22
N ARG A 131 9.07 0.74 -6.57
CA ARG A 131 9.56 0.74 -5.18
C ARG A 131 8.58 0.08 -4.21
N LEU A 132 7.27 0.29 -4.41
CA LEU A 132 6.24 -0.37 -3.60
C LEU A 132 6.21 -1.89 -3.84
N ALA A 133 6.39 -2.33 -5.09
CA ALA A 133 6.49 -3.74 -5.43
C ALA A 133 7.77 -4.39 -4.88
N GLU A 134 8.91 -3.71 -4.97
CA GLU A 134 10.18 -4.12 -4.34
C GLU A 134 10.10 -4.15 -2.81
N SER A 135 9.22 -3.32 -2.24
CA SER A 135 8.95 -3.29 -0.79
C SER A 135 7.81 -4.23 -0.38
N ALA A 136 7.21 -4.97 -1.30
CA ALA A 136 6.17 -5.95 -1.02
C ALA A 136 6.81 -7.34 -0.87
N ALA A 137 6.25 -8.17 0.01
CA ALA A 137 6.66 -9.55 0.09
C ALA A 137 6.22 -10.29 -1.18
N THR A 138 7.12 -11.10 -1.74
CA THR A 138 6.77 -12.01 -2.84
C THR A 138 5.82 -13.08 -2.36
N GLU A 139 5.01 -13.65 -3.26
CA GLU A 139 4.09 -14.75 -2.92
C GLU A 139 4.84 -15.94 -2.29
N THR A 140 6.07 -16.22 -2.73
CA THR A 140 6.88 -17.29 -2.16
C THR A 140 7.28 -16.99 -0.71
N GLU A 141 7.69 -15.75 -0.42
CA GLU A 141 7.99 -15.34 0.95
C GLU A 141 6.75 -15.38 1.84
N LEU A 142 5.57 -15.00 1.31
CA LEU A 142 4.30 -15.08 2.05
C LEU A 142 3.94 -16.54 2.38
N VAL A 143 4.07 -17.46 1.41
CA VAL A 143 3.81 -18.90 1.64
C VAL A 143 4.75 -19.45 2.71
N LEU A 144 6.05 -19.13 2.65
CA LEU A 144 7.02 -19.54 3.65
C LEU A 144 6.72 -18.95 5.03
N ALA A 145 6.38 -17.65 5.09
CA ALA A 145 6.02 -16.98 6.33
C ALA A 145 4.75 -17.58 6.96
N ARG A 146 3.70 -17.84 6.18
CA ARG A 146 2.47 -18.52 6.65
C ARG A 146 2.78 -19.91 7.20
N ALA A 147 3.59 -20.69 6.49
CA ALA A 147 3.98 -22.02 6.95
C ALA A 147 4.80 -21.96 8.26
N ALA A 148 5.73 -21.02 8.37
CA ALA A 148 6.54 -20.81 9.56
C ALA A 148 5.67 -20.43 10.77
N VAL A 149 4.79 -19.44 10.62
CA VAL A 149 3.83 -19.03 11.67
C VAL A 149 2.94 -20.19 12.09
N ALA A 150 2.36 -20.92 11.13
CA ALA A 150 1.49 -22.08 11.40
C ALA A 150 2.22 -23.24 12.11
N ALA A 151 3.55 -23.35 11.94
CA ALA A 151 4.36 -24.37 12.58
C ALA A 151 4.69 -24.04 14.06
N VAL A 152 4.48 -22.81 14.51
CA VAL A 152 4.72 -22.37 15.90
C VAL A 152 3.48 -22.65 16.74
N LYS A 153 3.41 -23.87 17.31
CA LYS A 153 2.33 -24.29 18.21
C LYS A 153 2.85 -24.89 19.51
N GLY A 154 2.07 -24.74 20.59
CA GLY A 154 2.32 -25.38 21.89
C GLY A 154 3.73 -25.07 22.45
N PRO A 155 4.58 -26.08 22.69
CA PRO A 155 5.93 -25.86 23.25
C PRO A 155 6.80 -24.89 22.43
N LYS A 156 6.60 -24.81 21.11
CA LYS A 156 7.36 -23.89 20.24
C LYS A 156 7.05 -22.43 20.51
N VAL A 157 5.80 -22.10 20.88
CA VAL A 157 5.42 -20.73 21.27
C VAL A 157 6.19 -20.31 22.52
N ARG A 158 6.31 -21.21 23.50
CA ARG A 158 7.06 -20.94 24.74
C ARG A 158 8.55 -20.73 24.47
N ARG A 159 9.14 -21.52 23.57
CA ARG A 159 10.53 -21.34 23.15
C ARG A 159 10.73 -20.01 22.44
N LEU A 160 9.86 -19.70 21.48
CA LEU A 160 9.88 -18.43 20.76
C LEU A 160 9.77 -17.24 21.72
N ALA A 161 8.90 -17.30 22.74
CA ALA A 161 8.78 -16.26 23.76
C ALA A 161 10.10 -15.98 24.52
N VAL A 162 10.86 -17.03 24.80
CA VAL A 162 12.19 -16.91 25.42
C VAL A 162 13.20 -16.34 24.42
N GLU A 163 13.22 -16.86 23.19
CA GLU A 163 14.14 -16.44 22.12
C GLU A 163 13.99 -14.96 21.75
N VAL A 164 12.75 -14.45 21.69
CA VAL A 164 12.46 -13.04 21.38
C VAL A 164 12.58 -12.12 22.60
N GLY A 165 12.99 -12.65 23.76
CA GLY A 165 13.35 -11.88 24.95
C GLY A 165 12.16 -11.49 25.85
N ILE A 166 10.95 -11.96 25.58
CA ILE A 166 9.79 -11.68 26.45
C ILE A 166 9.68 -12.69 27.60
N GLY A 167 10.34 -13.84 27.52
CA GLY A 167 10.45 -14.81 28.62
C GLY A 167 9.31 -15.83 28.63
N SER A 168 8.63 -16.01 29.77
CA SER A 168 7.59 -17.03 29.93
C SER A 168 6.21 -16.63 29.36
N TYR A 169 6.07 -15.42 28.81
CA TYR A 169 4.81 -14.85 28.33
C TYR A 169 4.42 -15.34 26.93
N ALA A 170 4.35 -16.66 26.75
CA ALA A 170 3.84 -17.30 25.54
C ALA A 170 2.48 -16.78 25.04
N PRO A 171 1.52 -16.36 25.89
CA PRO A 171 0.26 -15.77 25.42
C PRO A 171 0.45 -14.50 24.57
N LEU A 172 1.46 -13.67 24.86
CA LEU A 172 1.77 -12.48 24.06
C LEU A 172 2.27 -12.87 22.67
N VAL A 173 3.13 -13.89 22.58
CA VAL A 173 3.58 -14.44 21.29
C VAL A 173 2.40 -15.01 20.50
N SER A 174 1.53 -15.79 21.14
CA SER A 174 0.35 -16.33 20.48
C SER A 174 -0.56 -15.22 19.93
N GLY A 175 -0.78 -14.15 20.69
CA GLY A 175 -1.60 -13.03 20.23
C GLY A 175 -0.95 -12.25 19.09
N MET A 176 0.37 -12.07 19.12
CA MET A 176 1.12 -11.47 18.00
C MET A 176 1.03 -12.33 16.73
N LEU A 177 1.26 -13.64 16.85
CA LEU A 177 1.18 -14.57 15.72
C LEU A 177 -0.24 -14.73 15.15
N ALA A 178 -1.26 -14.56 15.98
CA ALA A 178 -2.66 -14.53 15.55
C ALA A 178 -3.09 -13.17 14.98
N GLY A 179 -2.21 -12.16 15.00
CA GLY A 179 -2.53 -10.79 14.58
C GLY A 179 -3.42 -10.01 15.56
N THR A 180 -3.82 -10.59 16.70
CA THR A 180 -4.71 -9.95 17.67
C THR A 180 -4.00 -8.94 18.56
N ILE A 181 -2.67 -8.99 18.63
CA ILE A 181 -1.84 -8.00 19.32
C ILE A 181 -0.95 -7.32 18.28
N GLU A 182 -0.95 -5.99 18.26
CA GLU A 182 -0.01 -5.20 17.47
C GLU A 182 1.41 -5.55 17.88
N THR A 183 2.19 -6.08 16.93
CA THR A 183 3.55 -6.56 17.19
C THR A 183 4.52 -5.37 17.14
N PRO A 184 5.19 -5.02 18.25
CA PRO A 184 6.15 -3.93 18.25
C PRO A 184 7.34 -4.18 17.30
N PRO A 185 7.97 -3.13 16.75
CA PRO A 185 9.02 -3.28 15.73
C PRO A 185 10.16 -4.21 16.14
N LYS A 186 10.67 -4.06 17.37
CA LYS A 186 11.77 -4.90 17.90
C LYS A 186 11.37 -6.38 18.00
N LEU A 187 10.12 -6.66 18.40
CA LEU A 187 9.63 -8.03 18.50
C LEU A 187 9.34 -8.62 17.14
N LEU A 188 8.85 -7.81 16.19
CA LEU A 188 8.69 -8.24 14.80
C LEU A 188 10.03 -8.66 14.19
N ASP A 189 11.10 -7.89 14.44
CA ASP A 189 12.46 -8.22 13.99
C ASP A 189 12.97 -9.51 14.64
N ALA A 190 12.77 -9.67 15.95
CA ALA A 190 13.19 -10.86 16.67
C ALA A 190 12.43 -12.13 16.24
N ILE A 191 11.11 -12.03 16.00
CA ILE A 191 10.30 -13.15 15.50
C ILE A 191 10.71 -13.48 14.07
N SER A 192 10.89 -12.48 13.21
CA SER A 192 11.38 -12.65 11.82
C SER A 192 12.71 -13.39 11.79
N ALA A 193 13.65 -13.02 12.67
CA ALA A 193 14.95 -13.69 12.78
C ALA A 193 14.86 -15.12 13.32
N SER A 194 14.03 -15.37 14.35
CA SER A 194 13.85 -16.72 14.92
C SER A 194 13.15 -17.67 13.95
N LEU A 195 12.20 -17.16 13.15
CA LEU A 195 11.46 -17.95 12.17
C LEU A 195 12.15 -18.06 10.80
N ASP A 196 13.25 -17.34 10.59
CA ASP A 196 14.00 -17.26 9.32
C ASP A 196 13.11 -16.85 8.13
N VAL A 197 12.31 -15.79 8.33
CA VAL A 197 11.38 -15.27 7.31
C VAL A 197 11.54 -13.77 7.14
N SER A 198 11.23 -13.27 5.95
CA SER A 198 11.25 -11.84 5.65
C SER A 198 10.34 -11.05 6.61
N ARG A 199 10.87 -9.96 7.17
CA ARG A 199 10.12 -9.04 8.05
C ARG A 199 8.85 -8.51 7.38
N ILE A 200 8.94 -8.21 6.08
CA ILE A 200 7.83 -7.68 5.28
C ILE A 200 6.75 -8.74 5.15
N ALA A 201 7.14 -9.97 4.80
CA ALA A 201 6.23 -11.11 4.69
C ALA A 201 5.56 -11.45 6.02
N LEU A 202 6.34 -11.49 7.11
CA LEU A 202 5.81 -11.73 8.44
C LEU A 202 4.76 -10.67 8.81
N LYS A 203 5.07 -9.38 8.66
CA LYS A 203 4.12 -8.30 8.97
C LYS A 203 2.81 -8.44 8.21
N GLN A 204 2.88 -8.76 6.92
CA GLN A 204 1.71 -8.96 6.08
C GLN A 204 0.90 -10.18 6.54
N VAL A 205 1.55 -11.30 6.83
CA VAL A 205 0.88 -12.52 7.33
C VAL A 205 0.18 -12.29 8.67
N LEU A 206 0.77 -11.52 9.59
CA LEU A 206 0.12 -11.21 10.87
C LEU A 206 -1.12 -10.33 10.68
N ALA A 207 -1.07 -9.36 9.76
CA ALA A 207 -2.22 -8.52 9.43
C ALA A 207 -3.35 -9.34 8.79
N GLU A 208 -3.02 -10.20 7.82
CA GLU A 208 -3.98 -11.13 7.19
C GLU A 208 -4.59 -12.10 8.20
N SER A 209 -3.79 -12.60 9.16
CA SER A 209 -4.27 -13.49 10.22
C SER A 209 -5.33 -12.82 11.11
N PHE A 210 -5.17 -11.53 11.39
CA PHE A 210 -6.18 -10.76 12.12
C PHE A 210 -7.49 -10.65 11.32
N GLU A 211 -7.41 -10.29 10.04
CA GLU A 211 -8.57 -10.17 9.15
C GLU A 211 -9.33 -11.50 9.00
N GLU A 212 -8.61 -12.60 8.84
CA GLU A 212 -9.19 -13.95 8.79
C GLU A 212 -9.81 -14.36 10.13
N SER A 213 -9.22 -13.95 11.26
CA SER A 213 -9.74 -14.25 12.61
C SER A 213 -10.99 -13.44 12.98
N ALA A 214 -11.17 -12.27 12.37
CA ALA A 214 -12.26 -11.33 12.66
C ALA A 214 -13.61 -11.74 12.05
N VAL A 215 -13.77 -12.99 11.58
CA VAL A 215 -15.05 -13.57 11.14
C VAL A 215 -15.55 -14.56 12.20
N PRO A 216 -16.39 -14.15 13.19
CA PRO A 216 -17.00 -15.08 14.11
C PRO A 216 -18.08 -15.87 13.37
N ALA A 217 -17.80 -17.13 13.05
CA ALA A 217 -18.83 -18.06 12.61
C ALA A 217 -19.64 -18.54 13.83
N PHE A 218 -20.57 -17.75 14.40
CA PHE A 218 -21.44 -18.28 15.46
C PHE A 218 -22.91 -17.87 15.43
N LYS A 219 -23.74 -18.92 15.43
CA LYS A 219 -25.13 -18.98 15.89
C LYS A 219 -25.11 -19.20 17.41
N SER A 220 -25.36 -18.17 18.21
CA SER A 220 -25.71 -18.37 19.62
C SER A 220 -26.56 -17.21 20.14
N GLU A 221 -27.70 -17.56 20.70
CA GLU A 221 -28.66 -16.67 21.35
C GLU A 221 -28.07 -16.23 22.71
N HIS A 222 -27.99 -14.91 22.94
CA HIS A 222 -27.90 -14.25 24.26
C HIS A 222 -26.58 -13.69 24.83
N VAL A 223 -25.47 -13.60 24.10
CA VAL A 223 -24.37 -12.65 24.49
C VAL A 223 -23.87 -11.93 23.25
N LYS A 224 -23.91 -10.59 23.23
CA LYS A 224 -23.30 -9.78 22.15
C LYS A 224 -21.78 -9.90 22.26
N PRO A 225 -21.08 -10.54 21.30
CA PRO A 225 -19.63 -10.58 21.32
C PRO A 225 -19.08 -9.18 21.05
N HIS A 226 -18.08 -8.75 21.81
CA HIS A 226 -17.26 -7.61 21.41
C HIS A 226 -16.36 -8.06 20.27
N VAL A 227 -16.61 -7.54 19.06
CA VAL A 227 -15.75 -7.74 17.90
C VAL A 227 -14.70 -6.65 17.92
N HIS A 228 -13.43 -7.02 18.02
CA HIS A 228 -12.32 -6.09 17.88
C HIS A 228 -12.16 -5.75 16.40
N LEU A 229 -12.29 -4.46 16.05
CA LEU A 229 -12.10 -3.96 14.68
C LEU A 229 -10.63 -3.66 14.37
N GLU A 230 -9.78 -3.62 15.40
CA GLU A 230 -8.35 -3.36 15.30
C GLU A 230 -7.61 -4.30 16.29
N PRO A 231 -6.36 -4.69 15.99
CA PRO A 231 -5.51 -5.40 16.94
C PRO A 231 -5.37 -4.65 18.26
N GLN A 232 -5.29 -5.38 19.36
CA GLN A 232 -5.01 -4.82 20.68
C GLN A 232 -3.59 -4.23 20.70
N LYS A 233 -3.42 -3.03 21.24
CA LYS A 233 -2.11 -2.42 21.41
C LYS A 233 -1.24 -3.21 22.38
N TRP A 234 0.07 -3.23 22.14
CA TRP A 234 1.04 -3.95 22.98
C TRP A 234 0.91 -3.60 24.46
N GLU A 235 0.76 -2.31 24.78
CA GLU A 235 0.68 -1.83 26.16
C GLU A 235 -0.56 -2.37 26.87
N ASP A 236 -1.69 -2.40 26.18
CA ASP A 236 -2.93 -2.92 26.73
C ASP A 236 -2.83 -4.43 26.95
N ALA A 237 -2.16 -5.14 26.04
CA ALA A 237 -1.91 -6.57 26.18
C ALA A 237 -0.99 -6.88 27.38
N VAL A 238 0.10 -6.13 27.56
CA VAL A 238 1.00 -6.29 28.72
C VAL A 238 0.27 -5.98 30.02
N ARG A 239 -0.50 -4.89 30.08
CA ARG A 239 -1.25 -4.50 31.29
C ARG A 239 -2.34 -5.51 31.65
N SER A 240 -2.94 -6.19 30.67
CA SER A 240 -3.95 -7.22 30.90
C SER A 240 -3.43 -8.44 31.67
N LEU A 241 -2.10 -8.65 31.68
CA LEU A 241 -1.47 -9.78 32.38
C LEU A 241 -1.32 -9.57 33.90
N ALA A 242 -1.65 -8.39 34.44
CA ALA A 242 -1.58 -8.06 35.87
C ALA A 242 -0.25 -8.50 36.54
N LEU A 243 0.87 -8.17 35.89
CA LEU A 243 2.22 -8.52 36.33
C LEU A 243 2.73 -7.57 37.43
N SER A 244 3.88 -7.91 38.03
CA SER A 244 4.59 -6.97 38.91
C SER A 244 5.03 -5.72 38.14
N ASP A 245 5.27 -4.63 38.86
CA ASP A 245 5.72 -3.36 38.26
C ASP A 245 7.05 -3.52 37.52
N ASP A 246 7.96 -4.34 38.05
CA ASP A 246 9.26 -4.64 37.42
C ASP A 246 9.11 -5.37 36.09
N GLU A 247 8.26 -6.41 36.02
CA GLU A 247 8.04 -7.17 34.79
C GLU A 247 7.24 -6.37 33.76
N THR A 248 6.25 -5.59 34.21
CA THR A 248 5.53 -4.66 33.35
C THR A 248 6.49 -3.65 32.73
N THR A 249 7.34 -3.03 33.53
CA THR A 249 8.35 -2.07 33.06
C THR A 249 9.32 -2.71 32.08
N ARG A 250 9.72 -3.96 32.32
CA ARG A 250 10.60 -4.72 31.41
C ARG A 250 9.96 -4.94 30.04
N LEU A 251 8.72 -5.41 29.99
CA LEU A 251 8.01 -5.68 28.73
C LEU A 251 7.62 -4.41 27.97
N MET A 252 7.39 -3.30 28.67
CA MET A 252 7.05 -2.03 28.04
C MET A 252 8.20 -1.43 27.23
N LYS A 253 9.46 -1.86 27.45
CA LYS A 253 10.63 -1.45 26.65
C LYS A 253 10.57 -1.88 25.19
N PHE A 254 9.72 -2.86 24.87
CA PHE A 254 9.54 -3.35 23.50
C PHE A 254 8.60 -2.47 22.66
N LYS A 255 7.85 -1.55 23.27
CA LYS A 255 6.86 -0.69 22.59
C LYS A 255 7.42 0.05 21.36
N ASP A 256 8.66 0.54 21.45
CA ASP A 256 9.30 1.39 20.43
C ASP A 256 10.19 0.57 19.48
#